data_AF-A0A2N2DWU8-F1
#
_entry.id   AF-A0A2N2DWU8-F1
#
_cell.length_a   1.000
_cell.length_b   1.000
_cell.length_c   1.000
_cell.angle_alpha   90.00
_cell.angle_beta   90.00
_cell.angle_gamma   90.00
#
_symmetry.space_group_name_H-M   'P 1'
#
loop_
_entity.id
_entity.type
_entity.pdbx_description
1 polymer ?
#
loop_
_entity_poly.entity_id
_entity_poly.type
_entity_poly.pdbx_seq_one_letter_code
_entity_poly.pdbx_strand_id
1 'polypeptide(L)'
;MEEKMVLPAKGLMEELLLSIITQENAKNRLHFKYVSPEWIGMPGWYFWPKDKKGVFYIKLDRVLNREGGLECIYILYYYPHPEEEDFAQFTLLEQVARVSDLFSKTGVAFKEACPCHSHSEHGEFEDLKDGKGVPTPQERESLSPWLFRIGSFETFWKDGVLKECGVEAQVLSRTWAVRDIEFSGDDGEGHTIMEKHSVDRSLSAWALVECFCMNFVSDLEMLDMTFNIKEKRISIDPYSTNRLSYSFEFAMPI
;
A
#
# COMPACT_ATOMS: atom_id res chain seq x y z
N MET A 1 -7.47 -19.76 16.60
CA MET A 1 -8.59 -19.80 15.64
C MET A 1 -8.31 -18.90 14.44
N GLU A 2 -7.65 -17.76 14.64
CA GLU A 2 -7.24 -16.81 13.58
C GLU A 2 -6.31 -17.40 12.52
N GLU A 3 -5.29 -18.17 12.91
CA GLU A 3 -4.28 -18.71 11.98
C GLU A 3 -4.86 -19.62 10.87
N LYS A 4 -5.99 -20.31 11.14
CA LYS A 4 -6.65 -21.19 10.16
C LYS A 4 -7.30 -20.44 9.00
N MET A 5 -7.62 -19.15 9.16
CA MET A 5 -8.29 -18.34 8.13
C MET A 5 -7.31 -17.43 7.37
N VAL A 6 -6.14 -17.15 7.96
CA VAL A 6 -5.09 -16.33 7.34
C VAL A 6 -4.49 -17.02 6.12
N LEU A 7 -4.27 -18.34 6.17
CA LEU A 7 -3.71 -19.10 5.04
C LEU A 7 -4.63 -19.09 3.80
N PRO A 8 -5.94 -19.40 3.90
CA PRO A 8 -6.87 -19.23 2.78
C PRO A 8 -6.89 -17.80 2.22
N ALA A 9 -6.94 -16.77 3.08
CA ALA A 9 -6.96 -15.38 2.64
C ALA A 9 -5.71 -14.99 1.84
N LYS A 10 -4.53 -15.45 2.28
CA LYS A 10 -3.27 -15.27 1.57
C LYS A 10 -3.31 -15.92 0.19
N GLY A 11 -3.74 -17.17 0.11
CA GLY A 11 -3.82 -17.92 -1.15
C GLY A 11 -4.71 -17.24 -2.18
N LEU A 12 -5.90 -16.76 -1.77
CA LEU A 12 -6.85 -16.08 -2.67
C LEU A 12 -6.26 -14.81 -3.31
N MET A 13 -5.57 -13.98 -2.51
CA MET A 13 -4.93 -12.77 -3.05
C MET A 13 -3.73 -13.11 -3.95
N GLU A 14 -2.90 -14.10 -3.57
CA GLU A 14 -1.79 -14.55 -4.41
C GLU A 14 -2.28 -15.08 -5.77
N GLU A 15 -3.30 -15.93 -5.76
CA GLU A 15 -3.93 -16.50 -6.97
C GLU A 15 -4.51 -15.42 -7.88
N LEU A 16 -5.20 -14.42 -7.31
CA LEU A 16 -5.71 -13.28 -8.05
C LEU A 16 -4.58 -12.48 -8.71
N LEU A 17 -3.56 -12.10 -7.94
CA LEU A 17 -2.45 -11.31 -8.45
C LEU A 17 -1.67 -12.08 -9.53
N LEU A 18 -1.45 -13.38 -9.35
CA LEU A 18 -0.87 -14.26 -10.37
C LEU A 18 -1.72 -14.28 -11.65
N SER A 19 -3.04 -14.38 -11.51
CA SER A 19 -3.96 -14.35 -12.65
C SER A 19 -3.87 -13.04 -13.44
N ILE A 20 -3.70 -11.90 -12.76
CA ILE A 20 -3.52 -10.59 -13.38
C ILE A 20 -2.19 -10.50 -14.13
N ILE A 21 -1.07 -10.86 -13.47
CA ILE A 21 0.27 -10.67 -14.06
C ILE A 21 0.57 -11.65 -15.21
N THR A 22 -0.15 -12.78 -15.28
CA THR A 22 -0.01 -13.78 -16.34
C THR A 22 -0.84 -13.47 -17.59
N GLN A 23 -1.70 -12.44 -17.56
CA GLN A 23 -2.43 -12.01 -18.74
C GLN A 23 -1.51 -11.57 -19.88
N GLU A 24 -1.93 -11.83 -21.12
CA GLU A 24 -1.19 -11.38 -22.29
C GLU A 24 -1.05 -9.86 -22.29
N ASN A 25 0.16 -9.34 -22.50
CA ASN A 25 0.48 -7.91 -22.46
C ASN A 25 0.24 -7.21 -21.10
N ALA A 26 0.11 -7.96 -19.99
CA ALA A 26 -0.07 -7.43 -18.64
C ALA A 26 0.91 -6.28 -18.32
N LYS A 27 2.22 -6.48 -18.54
CA LYS A 27 3.25 -5.44 -18.30
C LYS A 27 2.93 -4.08 -18.92
N ASN A 28 2.31 -4.05 -20.11
CA ASN A 28 2.01 -2.80 -20.81
C ASN A 28 0.71 -2.16 -20.30
N ARG A 29 -0.27 -2.97 -19.88
CA ARG A 29 -1.62 -2.52 -19.53
C ARG A 29 -1.84 -2.27 -18.04
N LEU A 30 -1.08 -2.94 -17.17
CA LEU A 30 -1.21 -2.79 -15.72
C LEU A 30 -0.80 -1.40 -15.26
N HIS A 31 -1.49 -0.86 -14.28
CA HIS A 31 -1.16 0.40 -13.63
C HIS A 31 -0.04 0.21 -12.61
N PHE A 32 0.08 -0.99 -12.05
CA PHE A 32 1.24 -1.37 -11.25
C PHE A 32 2.35 -1.94 -12.13
N LYS A 33 3.51 -1.28 -12.08
CA LYS A 33 4.75 -1.77 -12.71
C LYS A 33 5.23 -3.06 -12.06
N TYR A 34 5.09 -3.15 -10.73
CA TYR A 34 5.48 -4.31 -9.95
C TYR A 34 4.49 -4.59 -8.84
N VAL A 35 4.33 -5.88 -8.55
CA VAL A 35 3.66 -6.37 -7.35
C VAL A 35 4.57 -7.42 -6.73
N SER A 36 4.76 -7.36 -5.41
CA SER A 36 5.56 -8.35 -4.69
C SER A 36 4.86 -8.75 -3.39
N PRO A 37 4.79 -10.05 -3.06
CA PRO A 37 4.39 -10.45 -1.72
C PRO A 37 5.38 -9.93 -0.69
N GLU A 38 4.90 -9.78 0.53
CA GLU A 38 5.73 -9.58 1.70
C GLU A 38 6.47 -10.89 2.04
N TRP A 39 7.79 -10.78 2.20
CA TRP A 39 8.65 -11.95 2.38
C TRP A 39 8.76 -12.43 3.83
N ILE A 40 8.32 -11.64 4.81
CA ILE A 40 8.48 -11.93 6.24
C ILE A 40 7.20 -11.57 6.99
N GLY A 41 6.63 -12.52 7.73
CA GLY A 41 5.56 -12.26 8.69
C GLY A 41 4.14 -12.49 8.14
N MET A 42 3.24 -11.53 8.43
CA MET A 42 1.82 -11.62 8.05
C MET A 42 1.64 -11.44 6.54
N PRO A 43 0.56 -11.95 5.93
CA PRO A 43 0.32 -11.75 4.51
C PRO A 43 0.21 -10.27 4.16
N GLY A 44 0.96 -9.85 3.14
CA GLY A 44 0.97 -8.49 2.65
C GLY A 44 1.55 -8.41 1.24
N TRP A 45 1.30 -7.31 0.54
CA TRP A 45 1.77 -7.10 -0.84
C TRP A 45 2.16 -5.65 -1.05
N TYR A 46 3.27 -5.46 -1.75
CA TYR A 46 3.76 -4.18 -2.22
C TYR A 46 3.33 -3.96 -3.66
N PHE A 47 2.92 -2.73 -3.97
CA PHE A 47 2.46 -2.32 -5.29
C PHE A 47 3.20 -1.05 -5.71
N TRP A 48 3.91 -1.11 -6.84
CA TRP A 48 4.63 0.01 -7.42
C TRP A 48 3.84 0.55 -8.60
N PRO A 49 3.15 1.69 -8.45
CA PRO A 49 2.42 2.31 -9.57
C PRO A 49 3.38 2.85 -10.63
N LYS A 50 2.94 2.93 -11.89
CA LYS A 50 3.77 3.46 -13.00
C LYS A 50 3.97 4.98 -12.94
N ASP A 51 3.05 5.70 -12.31
CA ASP A 51 2.97 7.16 -12.31
C ASP A 51 3.45 7.80 -10.99
N LYS A 52 3.89 7.00 -10.01
CA LYS A 52 4.51 7.49 -8.77
C LYS A 52 5.84 6.78 -8.49
N LYS A 53 6.72 7.44 -7.74
CA LYS A 53 8.02 6.89 -7.31
C LYS A 53 7.91 6.04 -6.04
N GLY A 54 6.87 6.26 -5.25
CA GLY A 54 6.60 5.61 -3.98
C GLY A 54 5.91 4.28 -4.14
N VAL A 55 5.62 3.65 -3.00
CA VAL A 55 5.13 2.26 -2.95
C VAL A 55 3.91 2.18 -2.06
N PHE A 56 2.85 1.55 -2.56
CA PHE A 56 1.74 1.11 -1.72
C PHE A 56 2.06 -0.23 -1.09
N TYR A 57 1.60 -0.44 0.14
CA TYR A 57 1.71 -1.72 0.82
C TYR A 57 0.40 -2.01 1.54
N ILE A 58 -0.17 -3.18 1.26
CA ILE A 58 -1.29 -3.70 2.04
C ILE A 58 -0.79 -4.78 2.98
N LYS A 59 -1.25 -4.74 4.23
CA LYS A 59 -0.97 -5.76 5.24
C LYS A 59 -2.29 -6.33 5.73
N LEU A 60 -2.44 -7.65 5.71
CA LEU A 60 -3.62 -8.31 6.26
C LEU A 60 -3.70 -8.03 7.76
N ASP A 61 -4.78 -7.40 8.17
CA ASP A 61 -5.09 -7.12 9.58
C ASP A 61 -5.91 -8.25 10.18
N ARG A 62 -7.02 -8.59 9.52
CA ARG A 62 -7.94 -9.62 10.00
C ARG A 62 -8.78 -10.23 8.88
N VAL A 63 -9.31 -11.42 9.17
CA VAL A 63 -10.24 -12.14 8.30
C VAL A 63 -11.51 -12.45 9.08
N LEU A 64 -12.67 -12.15 8.48
CA LEU A 64 -13.99 -12.37 9.05
C LEU A 64 -14.77 -13.35 8.17
N ASN A 65 -15.63 -14.16 8.79
CA ASN A 65 -16.60 -14.96 8.03
C ASN A 65 -17.86 -14.12 7.79
N ARG A 66 -18.23 -13.94 6.53
CA ARG A 66 -19.42 -13.15 6.13
C ARG A 66 -20.22 -13.94 5.10
N GLU A 67 -21.47 -14.30 5.44
CA GLU A 67 -22.45 -14.89 4.48
C GLU A 67 -21.93 -16.09 3.66
N GLY A 68 -21.15 -16.97 4.31
CA GLY A 68 -20.55 -18.15 3.66
C GLY A 68 -19.30 -17.84 2.82
N GLY A 69 -18.73 -16.64 2.96
CA GLY A 69 -17.48 -16.21 2.36
C GLY A 69 -16.50 -15.64 3.39
N LEU A 70 -15.37 -15.17 2.89
CA LEU A 70 -14.28 -14.57 3.66
C LEU A 70 -14.18 -13.07 3.35
N GLU A 71 -14.30 -12.25 4.38
CA GLU A 71 -14.01 -10.82 4.31
C GLU A 71 -12.60 -10.57 4.86
N CYS A 72 -11.69 -10.14 4.01
CA CYS A 72 -10.31 -9.85 4.37
C CYS A 72 -10.13 -8.34 4.47
N ILE A 73 -9.65 -7.89 5.62
CA ILE A 73 -9.43 -6.47 5.92
C ILE A 73 -7.93 -6.24 5.98
N TYR A 74 -7.46 -5.29 5.19
CA TYR A 74 -6.06 -4.90 5.07
C TYR A 74 -5.86 -3.46 5.56
N ILE A 75 -4.74 -3.21 6.23
CA ILE A 75 -4.24 -1.86 6.45
C ILE A 75 -3.48 -1.45 5.19
N LEU A 76 -3.77 -0.26 4.67
CA LEU A 76 -3.11 0.30 3.49
C LEU A 76 -2.11 1.38 3.92
N TYR A 77 -0.87 1.21 3.48
CA TYR A 77 0.28 2.07 3.70
C TYR A 77 0.75 2.69 2.39
N TYR A 78 1.36 3.87 2.47
CA TYR A 78 2.10 4.48 1.36
C TYR A 78 3.47 4.96 1.80
N TYR A 79 4.52 4.46 1.15
CA TYR A 79 5.91 4.85 1.35
C TYR A 79 6.33 5.82 0.24
N PRO A 80 6.08 7.14 0.38
CA PRO A 80 6.36 8.13 -0.65
C PRO A 80 7.86 8.21 -0.94
N HIS A 81 8.29 8.43 -2.18
CA HIS A 81 9.68 8.81 -2.42
C HIS A 81 9.94 10.24 -1.89
N PRO A 82 11.14 10.56 -1.35
CA PRO A 82 11.43 11.91 -0.83
C PRO A 82 11.28 13.08 -1.81
N GLU A 83 11.25 12.78 -3.12
CA GLU A 83 11.06 13.77 -4.19
C GLU A 83 9.59 13.94 -4.61
N GLU A 84 8.67 13.19 -4.02
CA GLU A 84 7.24 13.39 -4.27
C GLU A 84 6.68 14.52 -3.44
N GLU A 85 5.72 15.26 -4.01
CA GLU A 85 5.01 16.33 -3.32
C GLU A 85 4.27 15.84 -2.06
N ASP A 86 3.76 14.60 -2.11
CA ASP A 86 3.07 13.98 -0.97
C ASP A 86 4.01 13.78 0.23
N PHE A 87 5.33 13.62 0.02
CA PHE A 87 6.29 13.32 1.08
C PHE A 87 6.31 14.38 2.18
N ALA A 88 6.28 15.66 1.79
CA ALA A 88 6.29 16.78 2.72
C ALA A 88 5.02 16.90 3.58
N GLN A 89 3.96 16.16 3.24
CA GLN A 89 2.69 16.15 3.98
C GLN A 89 2.62 15.08 5.07
N PHE A 90 3.58 14.14 5.09
CA PHE A 90 3.73 13.15 6.16
C PHE A 90 4.33 13.79 7.43
N THR A 91 4.16 13.14 8.58
CA THR A 91 4.76 13.60 9.84
C THR A 91 6.27 13.73 9.71
N LEU A 92 6.88 14.61 10.51
CA LEU A 92 8.34 14.72 10.60
C LEU A 92 8.98 13.36 10.93
N LEU A 93 8.35 12.56 11.79
CA LEU A 93 8.84 11.21 12.13
C LEU A 93 8.82 10.27 10.92
N GLU A 94 7.75 10.27 10.12
CA GLU A 94 7.69 9.51 8.86
C GLU A 94 8.75 9.99 7.88
N GLN A 95 8.95 11.31 7.76
CA GLN A 95 9.98 11.87 6.88
C GLN A 95 11.40 11.44 7.30
N VAL A 96 11.72 11.52 8.59
CA VAL A 96 13.01 11.07 9.13
C VAL A 96 13.17 9.56 8.96
N ALA A 97 12.15 8.78 9.30
CA ALA A 97 12.17 7.33 9.13
C ALA A 97 12.45 6.97 7.67
N ARG A 98 11.83 7.68 6.72
CA ARG A 98 11.94 7.42 5.28
C ARG A 98 13.35 7.58 4.72
N VAL A 99 14.14 8.51 5.26
CA VAL A 99 15.51 8.81 4.82
C VAL A 99 16.59 8.14 5.68
N SER A 100 16.19 7.50 6.78
CA SER A 100 17.07 6.73 7.66
C SER A 100 17.42 5.36 7.08
N ASP A 101 18.24 4.60 7.81
CA ASP A 101 18.58 3.21 7.47
C ASP A 101 17.43 2.21 7.65
N LEU A 102 16.27 2.65 8.17
CA LEU A 102 15.05 1.84 8.23
C LEU A 102 14.54 1.47 6.82
N PHE A 103 14.87 2.29 5.81
CA PHE A 103 14.56 2.02 4.41
C PHE A 103 15.83 1.66 3.66
N SER A 104 15.72 0.64 2.80
CA SER A 104 16.87 0.11 2.08
C SER A 104 17.42 1.17 1.15
N LYS A 105 18.63 1.72 1.41
CA LYS A 105 19.36 2.68 0.56
C LYS A 105 19.85 2.09 -0.76
N THR A 106 20.03 0.77 -0.78
CA THR A 106 20.30 -0.02 -1.97
C THR A 106 18.98 -0.54 -2.52
N GLY A 107 18.81 -0.60 -3.85
CA GLY A 107 17.60 -1.13 -4.44
C GLY A 107 17.15 -2.49 -3.91
N VAL A 108 15.93 -2.90 -4.27
CA VAL A 108 15.47 -4.26 -3.95
C VAL A 108 16.40 -5.25 -4.66
N ALA A 109 17.40 -5.77 -3.93
CA ALA A 109 18.34 -6.75 -4.44
C ALA A 109 17.64 -8.10 -4.47
N PHE A 110 17.02 -8.43 -5.60
CA PHE A 110 16.52 -9.77 -5.84
C PHE A 110 17.72 -10.73 -5.84
N LYS A 111 17.88 -11.52 -4.76
CA LYS A 111 18.96 -12.52 -4.63
C LYS A 111 18.85 -13.63 -5.67
N GLU A 112 17.65 -13.88 -6.16
CA GLU A 112 17.32 -14.88 -7.16
C GLU A 112 16.34 -14.24 -8.17
N ALA A 113 16.44 -14.61 -9.44
CA ALA A 113 15.51 -14.13 -10.46
C ALA A 113 14.08 -14.46 -10.02
N CYS A 114 13.17 -13.48 -10.03
CA CYS A 114 11.75 -13.77 -9.81
C CYS A 114 11.33 -14.89 -10.78
N PRO A 115 10.56 -15.90 -10.35
CA PRO A 115 10.00 -16.91 -11.23
C PRO A 115 9.21 -16.32 -12.41
N CYS A 116 8.74 -15.08 -12.25
CA CYS A 116 8.06 -14.31 -13.27
C CYS A 116 8.98 -13.75 -14.39
N HIS A 117 10.31 -13.77 -14.23
CA HIS A 117 11.25 -13.02 -15.09
C HIS A 117 12.61 -13.70 -15.32
N SER A 118 12.68 -15.03 -15.37
CA SER A 118 13.92 -15.80 -15.58
C SER A 118 14.66 -15.54 -16.92
N HIS A 119 14.21 -14.57 -17.74
CA HIS A 119 14.74 -14.30 -19.08
C HIS A 119 14.97 -12.81 -19.42
N SER A 120 14.80 -11.85 -18.50
CA SER A 120 15.04 -10.44 -18.86
C SER A 120 16.54 -10.11 -18.80
N GLU A 121 17.20 -10.21 -19.96
CA GLU A 121 18.48 -9.57 -20.22
C GLU A 121 18.36 -8.06 -19.93
N HIS A 122 19.13 -7.56 -18.96
CA HIS A 122 19.44 -6.15 -18.72
C HIS A 122 18.27 -5.11 -18.65
N GLY A 123 18.04 -4.54 -17.46
CA GLY A 123 17.52 -3.16 -17.36
C GLY A 123 16.11 -2.94 -16.78
N GLU A 124 15.25 -3.97 -16.69
CA GLU A 124 13.83 -3.72 -16.35
C GLU A 124 13.60 -3.15 -14.94
N PHE A 125 14.51 -3.38 -13.99
CA PHE A 125 14.43 -2.94 -12.59
C PHE A 125 15.44 -1.84 -12.21
N GLU A 126 16.02 -1.13 -13.18
CA GLU A 126 17.00 -0.08 -12.87
C GLU A 126 16.44 1.05 -12.02
N ASP A 127 15.17 1.40 -12.20
CA ASP A 127 14.48 2.38 -11.38
C ASP A 127 14.28 1.93 -9.91
N LEU A 128 14.24 0.63 -9.67
CA LEU A 128 14.23 0.08 -8.30
C LEU A 128 15.62 -0.03 -7.68
N LYS A 129 16.70 0.19 -8.44
CA LYS A 129 18.08 0.17 -7.91
C LYS A 129 18.37 1.37 -7.00
N ASP A 130 17.65 2.46 -7.21
CA ASP A 130 17.66 3.63 -6.32
C ASP A 130 16.88 3.28 -5.06
N GLY A 131 17.57 2.60 -4.15
CA GLY A 131 17.02 2.02 -2.94
C GLY A 131 16.30 3.02 -2.07
N LYS A 132 15.00 3.15 -2.27
CA LYS A 132 14.12 3.80 -1.33
C LYS A 132 12.76 3.11 -1.24
N GLY A 133 12.35 2.21 -2.12
CA GLY A 133 10.93 1.82 -2.20
C GLY A 133 10.28 1.26 -0.92
N VAL A 134 10.99 0.46 -0.11
CA VAL A 134 10.38 -0.30 1.00
C VAL A 134 11.28 -0.37 2.24
N PRO A 135 10.71 -0.59 3.44
CA PRO A 135 11.48 -0.85 4.66
C PRO A 135 12.38 -2.09 4.54
N THR A 136 13.57 -2.05 5.14
CA THR A 136 14.48 -3.20 5.18
C THR A 136 13.84 -4.35 5.96
N PRO A 137 14.07 -5.62 5.58
CA PRO A 137 13.47 -6.76 6.27
C PRO A 137 13.70 -6.75 7.80
N GLN A 138 14.88 -6.33 8.25
CA GLN A 138 15.27 -6.31 9.65
C GLN A 138 14.57 -5.21 10.45
N GLU A 139 14.32 -4.05 9.83
CA GLU A 139 13.80 -2.87 10.53
C GLU A 139 12.27 -2.73 10.46
N ARG A 140 11.58 -3.63 9.75
CA ARG A 140 10.12 -3.61 9.62
C ARG A 140 9.40 -3.73 10.96
N GLU A 141 9.90 -4.58 11.86
CA GLU A 141 9.31 -4.76 13.18
C GLU A 141 9.56 -3.53 14.08
N SER A 142 10.60 -2.76 13.79
CA SER A 142 10.93 -1.49 14.47
C SER A 142 9.98 -0.35 14.05
N LEU A 143 9.36 -0.43 12.88
CA LEU A 143 8.42 0.60 12.42
C LEU A 143 7.10 0.50 13.17
N SER A 144 6.70 1.62 13.79
CA SER A 144 5.38 1.72 14.39
C SER A 144 4.29 1.46 13.34
N PRO A 145 3.27 0.64 13.66
CA PRO A 145 2.23 0.23 12.71
C PRO A 145 1.34 1.37 12.21
N TRP A 146 1.47 2.56 12.82
CA TRP A 146 0.75 3.78 12.43
C TRP A 146 1.51 4.62 11.41
N LEU A 147 2.83 4.46 11.32
CA LEU A 147 3.64 5.19 10.35
C LEU A 147 3.24 4.77 8.94
N PHE A 148 3.11 5.75 8.06
CA PHE A 148 2.77 5.61 6.65
C PHE A 148 1.38 5.04 6.36
N ARG A 149 0.56 4.76 7.39
CA ARG A 149 -0.82 4.30 7.18
C ARG A 149 -1.63 5.40 6.52
N ILE A 150 -2.36 5.06 5.45
CA ILE A 150 -3.21 6.00 4.72
C ILE A 150 -4.69 5.56 4.68
N GLY A 151 -5.01 4.31 5.01
CA GLY A 151 -6.39 3.86 5.08
C GLY A 151 -6.52 2.36 5.30
N SER A 152 -7.62 1.80 4.81
CA SER A 152 -7.85 0.36 4.71
C SER A 152 -8.29 -0.03 3.31
N PHE A 153 -7.99 -1.28 2.97
CA PHE A 153 -8.49 -1.96 1.80
C PHE A 153 -9.21 -3.23 2.26
N GLU A 154 -10.34 -3.53 1.65
CA GLU A 154 -11.19 -4.64 2.04
C GLU A 154 -11.51 -5.47 0.80
N THR A 155 -11.59 -6.78 0.98
CA THR A 155 -12.03 -7.71 -0.07
C THR A 155 -13.01 -8.70 0.52
N PHE A 156 -14.00 -9.08 -0.27
CA PHE A 156 -14.93 -10.15 0.07
C PHE A 156 -14.86 -11.24 -0.98
N TRP A 157 -14.65 -12.47 -0.51
CA TRP A 157 -14.46 -13.65 -1.33
C TRP A 157 -15.54 -14.67 -1.02
N LYS A 158 -16.09 -15.29 -2.05
CA LYS A 158 -17.05 -16.38 -1.89
C LYS A 158 -16.76 -17.47 -2.90
N ASP A 159 -16.65 -18.70 -2.40
CA ASP A 159 -16.32 -19.88 -3.20
C ASP A 159 -15.05 -19.69 -4.06
N GLY A 160 -14.03 -19.05 -3.47
CA GLY A 160 -12.76 -18.76 -4.15
C GLY A 160 -12.77 -17.53 -5.07
N VAL A 161 -13.92 -16.90 -5.29
CA VAL A 161 -14.07 -15.79 -6.24
C VAL A 161 -14.17 -14.46 -5.52
N LEU A 162 -13.41 -13.45 -5.97
CA LEU A 162 -13.53 -12.08 -5.49
C LEU A 162 -14.92 -11.53 -5.88
N LYS A 163 -15.70 -11.13 -4.89
CA LYS A 163 -17.05 -10.58 -5.06
C LYS A 163 -17.12 -9.09 -4.82
N GLU A 164 -16.34 -8.59 -3.87
CA GLU A 164 -16.30 -7.17 -3.54
C GLU A 164 -14.87 -6.76 -3.21
N CYS A 165 -14.52 -5.52 -3.55
CA CYS A 165 -13.36 -4.86 -2.95
C CYS A 165 -13.70 -3.41 -2.67
N GLY A 166 -13.00 -2.79 -1.72
CA GLY A 166 -13.24 -1.41 -1.41
C GLY A 166 -12.13 -0.80 -0.58
N VAL A 167 -12.15 0.51 -0.50
CA VAL A 167 -11.21 1.29 0.28
C VAL A 167 -11.94 2.28 1.17
N GLU A 168 -11.29 2.60 2.29
CA GLU A 168 -11.76 3.59 3.24
C GLU A 168 -10.58 4.42 3.76
N ALA A 169 -10.74 5.75 3.82
CA ALA A 169 -9.75 6.66 4.38
C ALA A 169 -10.37 7.99 4.80
N GLN A 170 -9.69 8.70 5.72
CA GLN A 170 -10.00 10.09 6.00
C GLN A 170 -9.75 10.97 4.76
N VAL A 171 -10.58 12.00 4.57
CA VAL A 171 -10.34 13.01 3.53
C VAL A 171 -8.96 13.65 3.72
N LEU A 172 -8.72 14.15 4.95
CA LEU A 172 -7.44 14.69 5.37
C LEU A 172 -6.97 13.99 6.63
N SER A 173 -5.84 13.27 6.55
CA SER A 173 -5.15 12.75 7.72
C SER A 173 -4.29 13.85 8.31
N ARG A 174 -4.78 14.43 9.42
CA ARG A 174 -4.13 15.55 10.10
C ARG A 174 -3.68 15.16 11.51
N THR A 175 -2.44 15.45 11.84
CA THR A 175 -1.89 15.30 13.20
C THR A 175 -1.20 16.59 13.63
N TRP A 176 -1.01 16.72 14.94
CA TRP A 176 -0.37 17.89 15.55
C TRP A 176 0.77 17.44 16.45
N ALA A 177 1.82 18.24 16.50
CA ALA A 177 2.92 18.04 17.42
C ALA A 177 2.42 18.14 18.86
N VAL A 178 2.66 17.10 19.67
CA VAL A 178 2.25 17.09 21.09
C VAL A 178 3.27 17.77 22.01
N ARG A 179 4.46 18.07 21.50
CA ARG A 179 5.58 18.75 22.16
C ARG A 179 6.45 19.45 21.12
N ASP A 180 7.32 20.34 21.58
CA ASP A 180 8.37 20.90 20.73
C ASP A 180 9.32 19.77 20.29
N ILE A 181 9.74 19.82 19.03
CA ILE A 181 10.75 18.95 18.46
C ILE A 181 11.98 19.79 18.19
N GLU A 182 13.05 19.48 18.90
CA GLU A 182 14.31 20.21 18.87
C GLU A 182 15.42 19.31 18.34
N PHE A 183 16.40 19.92 17.68
CA PHE A 183 17.64 19.29 17.25
C PHE A 183 18.82 20.11 17.75
N SER A 184 19.87 19.43 18.22
CA SER A 184 21.11 20.09 18.61
C SER A 184 22.01 20.25 17.40
N GLY A 185 22.29 21.49 17.00
CA GLY A 185 23.25 21.79 15.94
C GLY A 185 24.68 21.41 16.31
N ASP A 186 25.58 21.46 15.34
CA ASP A 186 27.02 21.20 15.53
C ASP A 186 27.68 22.25 16.46
N ASP A 187 27.04 23.41 16.64
CA ASP A 187 27.41 24.47 17.58
C ASP A 187 26.98 24.18 19.03
N GLY A 188 26.21 23.11 19.25
CA GLY A 188 25.63 22.77 20.54
C GLY A 188 24.40 23.59 20.92
N GLU A 189 23.93 24.49 20.03
CA GLU A 189 22.68 25.21 20.23
C GLU A 189 21.48 24.33 19.83
N GLY A 190 20.40 24.42 20.61
CA GLY A 190 19.14 23.75 20.31
C GLY A 190 18.32 24.59 19.34
N HIS A 191 17.91 24.00 18.22
CA HIS A 191 17.00 24.61 17.26
C HIS A 191 15.66 23.88 17.28
N THR A 192 14.56 24.62 17.45
CA THR A 192 13.20 24.09 17.33
C THR A 192 12.84 23.91 15.86
N ILE A 193 12.62 22.66 15.43
CA ILE A 193 12.19 22.31 14.07
C ILE A 193 10.67 22.38 13.96
N MET A 194 9.97 22.02 15.05
CA MET A 194 8.52 21.99 15.09
C MET A 194 8.03 22.38 16.48
N GLU A 195 7.19 23.40 16.54
CA GLU A 195 6.59 23.86 17.79
C GLU A 195 5.42 22.94 18.20
N LYS A 196 5.20 22.81 19.50
CA LYS A 196 4.02 22.15 20.06
C LYS A 196 2.75 22.77 19.48
N HIS A 197 1.77 21.92 19.17
CA HIS A 197 0.49 22.27 18.55
C HIS A 197 0.56 22.76 17.10
N SER A 198 1.75 22.84 16.49
CA SER A 198 1.86 22.98 15.04
C SER A 198 1.39 21.72 14.32
N VAL A 199 1.04 21.87 13.05
CA VAL A 199 0.57 20.76 12.20
C VAL A 199 1.78 19.91 11.82
N ASP A 200 1.74 18.62 12.17
CA ASP A 200 2.82 17.65 11.89
C ASP A 200 2.53 16.87 10.60
N ARG A 201 1.29 16.38 10.46
CA ARG A 201 0.80 15.74 9.23
C ARG A 201 -0.37 16.52 8.65
N SER A 202 -0.42 16.63 7.33
CA SER A 202 -1.54 17.21 6.61
C SER A 202 -1.69 16.54 5.25
N LEU A 203 -1.98 15.24 5.26
CA LEU A 203 -1.97 14.39 4.08
C LEU A 203 -3.39 14.18 3.53
N SER A 204 -3.56 14.35 2.23
CA SER A 204 -4.79 13.96 1.52
C SER A 204 -4.89 12.43 1.38
N ALA A 205 -5.14 11.74 2.50
CA ALA A 205 -5.11 10.28 2.58
C ALA A 205 -6.10 9.64 1.60
N TRP A 206 -7.30 10.21 1.45
CA TRP A 206 -8.27 9.76 0.46
C TRP A 206 -7.73 9.76 -0.97
N ALA A 207 -6.99 10.79 -1.38
CA ALA A 207 -6.46 10.88 -2.75
C ALA A 207 -5.49 9.74 -3.07
N LEU A 208 -4.63 9.37 -2.11
CA LEU A 208 -3.71 8.24 -2.26
C LEU A 208 -4.44 6.90 -2.30
N VAL A 209 -5.42 6.74 -1.42
CA VAL A 209 -6.20 5.50 -1.30
C VAL A 209 -7.12 5.28 -2.51
N GLU A 210 -7.74 6.35 -3.02
CA GLU A 210 -8.52 6.34 -4.26
C GLU A 210 -7.63 5.99 -5.47
N CYS A 211 -6.44 6.60 -5.57
CA CYS A 211 -5.45 6.27 -6.59
C CYS A 211 -5.09 4.77 -6.58
N PHE A 212 -4.77 4.21 -5.40
CA PHE A 212 -4.53 2.78 -5.24
C PHE A 212 -5.71 1.93 -5.72
N CYS A 213 -6.93 2.27 -5.28
CA CYS A 213 -8.13 1.50 -5.60
C CYS A 213 -8.44 1.52 -7.10
N MET A 214 -8.34 2.69 -7.74
CA MET A 214 -8.56 2.83 -9.17
C MET A 214 -7.57 2.01 -9.98
N ASN A 215 -6.27 2.08 -9.64
CA ASN A 215 -5.25 1.26 -10.30
C ASN A 215 -5.52 -0.24 -10.11
N PHE A 216 -5.90 -0.66 -8.90
CA PHE A 216 -6.21 -2.06 -8.61
C PHE A 216 -7.43 -2.56 -9.38
N VAL A 217 -8.53 -1.79 -9.40
CA VAL A 217 -9.76 -2.15 -10.13
C VAL A 217 -9.52 -2.16 -11.64
N SER A 218 -8.79 -1.20 -12.19
CA SER A 218 -8.42 -1.19 -13.61
C SER A 218 -7.53 -2.39 -13.98
N ASP A 219 -6.68 -2.86 -13.07
CA ASP A 219 -5.89 -4.06 -13.30
C ASP A 219 -6.77 -5.34 -13.23
N LEU A 220 -7.86 -5.33 -12.47
CA LEU A 220 -8.88 -6.41 -12.46
C LEU A 220 -9.71 -6.47 -13.74
N GLU A 221 -9.95 -5.35 -14.43
CA GLU A 221 -10.63 -5.35 -15.73
C GLU A 221 -9.92 -6.23 -16.77
N MET A 222 -8.61 -6.47 -16.58
CA MET A 222 -7.85 -7.38 -17.44
C MET A 222 -8.29 -8.84 -17.35
N LEU A 223 -9.02 -9.21 -16.30
CA LEU A 223 -9.54 -10.56 -16.09
C LEU A 223 -10.96 -10.74 -16.65
N ASP A 224 -11.39 -9.86 -17.58
CA ASP A 224 -12.76 -9.82 -18.11
C ASP A 224 -13.83 -9.72 -16.99
N MET A 225 -13.46 -9.17 -15.83
CA MET A 225 -14.37 -8.94 -14.72
C MET A 225 -15.18 -7.68 -14.98
N THR A 226 -16.51 -7.80 -14.91
CA THR A 226 -17.38 -6.62 -14.88
C THR A 226 -17.57 -6.18 -13.43
N PHE A 227 -17.59 -4.86 -13.19
CA PHE A 227 -17.85 -4.33 -11.87
C PHE A 227 -18.90 -3.23 -11.89
N ASN A 228 -19.54 -3.08 -10.74
CA ASN A 228 -20.45 -2.01 -10.42
C ASN A 228 -19.96 -1.32 -9.15
N ILE A 229 -20.13 0.00 -9.06
CA ILE A 229 -19.91 0.73 -7.81
C ILE A 229 -21.03 0.31 -6.86
N LYS A 230 -20.67 -0.37 -5.77
CA LYS A 230 -21.60 -0.83 -4.74
C LYS A 230 -21.91 0.28 -3.74
N GLU A 231 -20.88 0.99 -3.30
CA GLU A 231 -21.01 2.13 -2.38
C GLU A 231 -20.05 3.23 -2.79
N LYS A 232 -20.53 4.46 -2.79
CA LYS A 232 -19.71 5.66 -2.93
C LYS A 232 -20.15 6.69 -1.91
N ARG A 233 -19.33 6.88 -0.88
CA ARG A 233 -19.51 7.90 0.16
C ARG A 233 -18.33 8.84 0.10
N ILE A 234 -18.52 9.96 -0.59
CA ILE A 234 -17.49 10.99 -0.77
C ILE A 234 -17.98 12.27 -0.12
N SER A 235 -17.16 12.79 0.78
CA SER A 235 -17.35 14.04 1.47
C SER A 235 -16.16 14.96 1.19
N ILE A 236 -16.43 16.26 1.20
CA ILE A 236 -15.41 17.30 1.10
C ILE A 236 -14.96 17.79 2.48
N ASP A 237 -15.63 17.38 3.55
CA ASP A 237 -15.25 17.71 4.91
C ASP A 237 -13.91 17.03 5.25
N PRO A 238 -12.83 17.78 5.55
CA PRO A 238 -11.51 17.20 5.81
C PRO A 238 -11.49 16.21 6.98
N TYR A 239 -12.43 16.31 7.92
CA TYR A 239 -12.51 15.44 9.10
C TYR A 239 -13.37 14.20 8.88
N SER A 240 -14.03 14.11 7.74
CA SER A 240 -14.87 12.97 7.39
C SER A 240 -14.06 11.81 6.82
N THR A 241 -14.68 10.63 6.79
CA THR A 241 -14.13 9.43 6.17
C THR A 241 -14.88 9.16 4.88
N ASN A 242 -14.12 8.97 3.81
CA ASN A 242 -14.61 8.57 2.51
C ASN A 242 -14.50 7.05 2.36
N ARG A 243 -15.46 6.48 1.62
CA ARG A 243 -15.51 5.05 1.32
C ARG A 243 -15.95 4.84 -0.12
N LEU A 244 -15.26 3.94 -0.81
CA LEU A 244 -15.60 3.50 -2.16
C LEU A 244 -15.50 1.99 -2.21
N SER A 245 -16.57 1.32 -2.66
CA SER A 245 -16.57 -0.12 -2.84
C SER A 245 -17.18 -0.52 -4.17
N TYR A 246 -16.66 -1.61 -4.70
CA TYR A 246 -17.02 -2.22 -5.96
C TYR A 246 -17.54 -3.62 -5.69
N SER A 247 -18.56 -4.03 -6.45
CA SER A 247 -19.03 -5.41 -6.54
C SER A 247 -18.75 -5.93 -7.94
N PHE A 248 -18.35 -7.19 -8.03
CA PHE A 248 -17.95 -7.83 -9.29
C PHE A 248 -18.92 -8.92 -9.71
N GLU A 249 -19.21 -9.00 -11.01
CA GLU A 249 -19.91 -10.10 -11.66
C GLU A 249 -18.93 -10.79 -12.62
N PHE A 250 -18.82 -12.13 -12.53
CA PHE A 250 -18.00 -13.13 -13.28
C PHE A 250 -17.04 -12.63 -14.40
N ALA A 251 -15.81 -13.18 -14.53
CA ALA A 251 -15.58 -14.50 -15.15
C ALA A 251 -14.42 -15.34 -14.54
N MET A 252 -14.63 -16.66 -14.59
CA MET A 252 -13.83 -17.83 -14.14
C MET A 252 -13.62 -18.05 -12.63
N PRO A 253 -13.81 -19.29 -12.12
CA PRO A 253 -13.13 -19.71 -10.90
C PRO A 253 -11.62 -19.69 -11.18
N ILE A 254 -10.86 -19.11 -10.26
CA ILE A 254 -9.39 -19.21 -10.27
C ILE A 254 -9.01 -20.66 -9.95
#